data_AF-A0A7W0HQR4-F1
#
_entry.id   AF-A0A7W0HQR4-F1
#
_cell.length_a   1.000
_cell.length_b   1.000
_cell.length_c   1.000
_cell.angle_alpha   90.00
_cell.angle_beta   90.00
_cell.angle_gamma   90.00
#
_symmetry.space_group_name_H-M   'P 1'
#
loop_
_entity.id
_entity.type
_entity.pdbx_description
1 polymer ?
#
loop_
_entity_poly.entity_id
_entity_poly.type
_entity_poly.pdbx_seq_one_letter_code
_entity_poly.pdbx_strand_id
1 'polypeptide(L)'
;MPDRWDAFDEAEAEARAMILDPRWSGLAVPVRAQAIAARILVTSDGSRWLFGAYGRWHVQDPVDGRWHLAAPPARCPATRVAHPAAVVLTHLIPTGPDCAPDAGSVQGFIGPDVPKELTERIRVLLRAAGRRPIGEYPLTAFTEIFAADVPSTVAAIWGTIMWCAYAPAFDGNERLITVFGEYLGRPLPGDEWVRWIPSPGLTDLATLFAERVRGGEHRAALRLVALMADTAHALADDARFRPRAAALLAMVEPLLRQPDLDDRAAVHGDEAVRHAWLARCPRDFDRVVLAERSPGEAFRHAVYDLVGSLAFATEPLVWAGAFLAELPDPEGRMEAWLDHRLRSAVRGQGQPGAAPFQREAATDNRVAGRGEAATTRVAGRASTDSWELPTGEWAPDASDWSGSTSRPRPEPPIPTLPSPAVQKLIDREPPDRSTAAAVLGAAYAAAHAWARLTGVELSQHPGPKAVAERIAHERDDPHVNH
;
A
#
# COMPACT_ATOMS: atom_id res chain seq x y z
N MET A 1 -19.44 -11.54 30.98
CA MET A 1 -18.87 -12.71 30.27
C MET A 1 -17.50 -12.29 29.77
N PRO A 2 -16.42 -13.06 29.98
CA PRO A 2 -15.12 -12.66 29.51
C PRO A 2 -15.10 -12.70 27.98
N ASP A 3 -14.38 -11.75 27.38
CA ASP A 3 -14.25 -11.55 25.94
C ASP A 3 -14.02 -12.88 25.21
N ARG A 4 -14.90 -13.17 24.25
CA ARG A 4 -14.74 -14.33 23.37
C ARG A 4 -13.53 -14.04 22.47
N TRP A 5 -12.41 -14.66 22.81
CA TRP A 5 -11.15 -14.64 22.05
C TRP A 5 -11.41 -14.81 20.54
N ASP A 6 -10.76 -14.00 19.71
CA ASP A 6 -10.84 -14.13 18.26
C ASP A 6 -10.04 -15.36 17.80
N ALA A 7 -10.72 -16.29 17.12
CA ALA A 7 -10.12 -17.53 16.64
C ALA A 7 -9.01 -17.29 15.61
N PHE A 8 -9.08 -16.18 14.86
CA PHE A 8 -8.05 -15.79 13.92
C PHE A 8 -6.81 -15.28 14.66
N ASP A 9 -6.95 -14.42 15.67
CA ASP A 9 -5.81 -13.90 16.43
C ASP A 9 -5.04 -15.02 17.15
N GLU A 10 -5.74 -16.00 17.74
CA GLU A 10 -5.11 -17.15 18.39
C GLU A 10 -4.35 -18.02 17.39
N ALA A 11 -4.99 -18.34 16.25
CA ALA A 11 -4.36 -19.16 15.21
C ALA A 11 -3.17 -18.45 14.56
N GLU A 12 -3.25 -17.13 14.39
CA GLU A 12 -2.14 -16.29 13.91
C GLU A 12 -0.98 -16.31 14.89
N ALA A 13 -1.23 -16.10 16.19
CA ALA A 13 -0.20 -16.12 17.21
C ALA A 13 0.52 -17.48 17.27
N GLU A 14 -0.23 -18.59 17.21
CA GLU A 14 0.34 -19.93 17.18
C GLU A 14 1.16 -20.17 15.89
N ALA A 15 0.62 -19.80 14.73
CA ALA A 15 1.31 -19.98 13.45
C ALA A 15 2.59 -19.14 13.40
N ARG A 16 2.56 -17.88 13.85
CA ARG A 16 3.74 -17.03 13.95
C ARG A 16 4.79 -17.63 14.87
N ALA A 17 4.41 -18.11 16.06
CA ALA A 17 5.35 -18.75 16.98
C ALA A 17 6.05 -19.97 16.34
N MET A 18 5.32 -20.76 15.54
CA MET A 18 5.89 -21.87 14.78
C MET A 18 6.82 -21.41 13.65
N ILE A 19 6.40 -20.42 12.86
CA ILE A 19 7.13 -19.93 11.67
C ILE A 19 8.44 -19.21 12.07
N LEU A 20 8.42 -18.50 13.21
CA LEU A 20 9.56 -17.76 13.72
C LEU A 20 10.55 -18.64 14.51
N ASP A 21 10.25 -19.92 14.71
CA ASP A 21 11.22 -20.88 15.24
C ASP A 21 12.40 -21.00 14.25
N PRO A 22 13.67 -20.84 14.69
CA PRO A 22 14.83 -20.90 13.79
C PRO A 22 14.94 -22.20 12.98
N ARG A 23 14.31 -23.29 13.44
CA ARG A 23 14.29 -24.58 12.73
C ARG A 23 13.38 -24.55 11.51
N TRP A 24 12.40 -23.64 11.45
CA TRP A 24 11.41 -23.53 10.38
C TRP A 24 12.06 -23.46 9.00
N SER A 25 13.03 -22.56 8.83
CA SER A 25 13.71 -22.32 7.55
C SER A 25 14.49 -23.55 7.06
N GLY A 26 14.93 -24.42 7.97
CA GLY A 26 15.62 -25.67 7.67
C GLY A 26 14.70 -26.84 7.28
N LEU A 27 13.38 -26.71 7.43
CA LEU A 27 12.44 -27.77 7.09
C LEU A 27 12.19 -27.87 5.57
N ALA A 28 12.09 -29.12 5.09
CA ALA A 28 11.70 -29.38 3.70
C ALA A 28 10.32 -28.78 3.39
N VAL A 29 10.14 -28.28 2.16
CA VAL A 29 8.90 -27.62 1.71
C VAL A 29 7.63 -28.45 1.99
N PRO A 30 7.59 -29.77 1.71
CA PRO A 30 6.40 -30.58 2.01
C PRO A 30 6.05 -30.64 3.50
N VAL A 31 7.05 -30.64 4.39
CA VAL A 31 6.86 -30.65 5.85
C VAL A 31 6.27 -29.33 6.32
N ARG A 32 6.78 -28.21 5.79
CA ARG A 32 6.21 -26.88 6.05
C ARG A 32 4.77 -26.77 5.53
N ALA A 33 4.51 -27.25 4.32
CA ALA A 33 3.17 -27.30 3.73
C ALA A 33 2.19 -28.07 4.63
N GLN A 34 2.61 -29.23 5.15
CA GLN A 34 1.79 -30.04 6.06
C GLN A 34 1.51 -29.32 7.39
N ALA A 35 2.52 -28.69 7.98
CA ALA A 35 2.38 -27.95 9.23
C ALA A 35 1.41 -26.75 9.10
N ILE A 36 1.42 -26.10 7.95
CA ILE A 36 0.51 -24.99 7.60
C ILE A 36 -0.90 -25.51 7.29
N ALA A 37 -1.03 -26.59 6.50
CA ALA A 37 -2.32 -27.21 6.18
C ALA A 37 -3.07 -27.73 7.41
N ALA A 38 -2.35 -28.18 8.45
CA ALA A 38 -2.93 -28.62 9.72
C ALA A 38 -3.57 -27.47 10.54
N ARG A 39 -3.32 -26.21 10.17
CA ARG A 39 -3.79 -25.01 10.86
C ARG A 39 -4.86 -24.24 10.09
N ILE A 40 -5.34 -24.78 8.98
CA ILE A 40 -6.42 -24.16 8.22
C ILE A 40 -7.65 -24.00 9.12
N LEU A 41 -8.21 -22.81 9.07
CA LEU A 41 -9.46 -22.47 9.75
C LEU A 41 -10.63 -22.60 8.77
N VAL A 42 -11.76 -23.05 9.28
CA VAL A 42 -13.03 -23.09 8.56
C VAL A 42 -14.06 -22.31 9.35
N THR A 43 -14.63 -21.28 8.72
CA THR A 43 -15.70 -20.46 9.27
C THR A 43 -17.06 -21.11 9.05
N SER A 44 -18.11 -20.63 9.72
CA SER A 44 -19.45 -21.24 9.69
C SER A 44 -20.12 -21.24 8.32
N ASP A 45 -19.70 -20.34 7.43
CA ASP A 45 -20.11 -20.26 6.03
C ASP A 45 -19.37 -21.27 5.13
N GLY A 46 -18.44 -22.05 5.68
CA GLY A 46 -17.62 -23.03 4.96
C GLY A 46 -16.37 -22.45 4.32
N SER A 47 -16.11 -21.14 4.45
CA SER A 47 -14.91 -20.52 3.91
C SER A 47 -13.66 -21.07 4.60
N ARG A 48 -12.60 -21.33 3.82
CA ARG A 48 -11.33 -21.87 4.31
C ARG A 48 -10.27 -20.79 4.34
N TRP A 49 -9.51 -20.78 5.42
CA TRP A 49 -8.58 -19.73 5.77
C TRP A 49 -7.22 -20.27 6.13
N LEU A 50 -6.18 -19.62 5.62
CA LEU A 50 -4.79 -20.02 5.78
C LEU A 50 -3.96 -18.82 6.24
N PHE A 51 -3.25 -18.95 7.34
CA PHE A 51 -2.19 -18.01 7.69
C PHE A 51 -0.89 -18.45 7.02
N GLY A 52 -0.33 -17.62 6.14
CA GLY A 52 0.73 -18.02 5.22
C GLY A 52 1.75 -16.92 4.95
N ALA A 53 2.32 -16.95 3.75
CA ALA A 53 3.39 -16.05 3.30
C ALA A 53 3.13 -14.58 3.66
N TYR A 54 4.21 -13.85 3.95
CA TYR A 54 4.21 -12.45 4.42
C TYR A 54 3.53 -12.21 5.77
N GLY A 55 3.20 -13.28 6.49
CA GLY A 55 2.49 -13.25 7.77
C GLY A 55 1.09 -12.66 7.61
N ARG A 56 0.33 -13.14 6.62
CA ARG A 56 -1.02 -12.66 6.30
C ARG A 56 -2.00 -13.81 6.07
N TRP A 57 -3.28 -13.51 6.25
CA TRP A 57 -4.37 -14.43 5.98
C TRP A 57 -4.72 -14.52 4.49
N HIS A 58 -5.05 -15.73 4.07
CA HIS A 58 -5.53 -16.05 2.74
C HIS A 58 -6.85 -16.81 2.85
N VAL A 59 -7.80 -16.48 1.98
CA VAL A 59 -9.08 -17.18 1.86
C VAL A 59 -9.13 -17.97 0.55
N GLN A 60 -9.66 -19.19 0.61
CA GLN A 60 -9.89 -19.99 -0.59
C GLN A 60 -11.17 -19.51 -1.29
N ASP A 61 -11.08 -19.18 -2.58
CA ASP A 61 -12.24 -18.88 -3.41
C ASP A 61 -13.08 -20.16 -3.60
N PRO A 62 -14.37 -20.14 -3.26
CA PRO A 62 -15.22 -21.32 -3.34
C PRO A 62 -15.52 -21.78 -4.78
N VAL A 63 -15.32 -20.91 -5.77
CA VAL A 63 -15.63 -21.17 -7.20
C VAL A 63 -14.46 -21.87 -7.89
N ASP A 64 -13.26 -21.32 -7.79
CA ASP A 64 -12.07 -21.82 -8.51
C ASP A 64 -11.03 -22.51 -7.61
N GLY A 65 -11.22 -22.47 -6.29
CA GLY A 65 -10.34 -23.11 -5.31
C GLY A 65 -9.00 -22.40 -5.10
N ARG A 66 -8.78 -21.23 -5.72
CA ARG A 66 -7.53 -20.46 -5.56
C ARG A 66 -7.51 -19.76 -4.20
N TRP A 67 -6.31 -19.56 -3.69
CA TRP A 67 -6.10 -18.81 -2.46
C TRP A 67 -5.87 -17.34 -2.80
N HIS A 68 -6.59 -16.44 -2.13
CA HIS A 68 -6.48 -15.00 -2.28
C HIS A 68 -6.07 -14.37 -0.96
N LEU A 69 -5.13 -13.43 -1.00
CA LEU A 69 -4.81 -12.59 0.14
C LEU A 69 -6.06 -11.83 0.59
N ALA A 70 -6.44 -11.95 1.87
CA ALA A 70 -7.66 -11.34 2.37
C ALA A 70 -7.60 -11.13 3.88
N ALA A 71 -8.01 -9.95 4.36
CA ALA A 71 -8.09 -9.69 5.80
C ALA A 71 -9.13 -10.61 6.44
N PRO A 72 -8.82 -11.20 7.61
CA PRO A 72 -9.74 -12.09 8.31
C PRO A 72 -10.93 -11.28 8.85
N PRO A 73 -12.13 -11.87 8.90
CA PRO A 73 -13.28 -11.22 9.52
C PRO A 73 -13.10 -11.13 11.04
N ALA A 74 -13.25 -9.94 11.61
CA ALA A 74 -13.16 -9.74 13.05
C ALA A 74 -14.29 -10.49 13.79
N ARG A 75 -13.95 -11.10 14.92
CA ARG A 75 -14.90 -11.76 15.85
C ARG A 75 -15.73 -12.87 15.19
N CYS A 76 -15.22 -13.46 14.11
CA CYS A 76 -15.89 -14.55 13.42
C CYS A 76 -15.52 -15.90 14.05
N PRO A 77 -16.49 -16.72 14.48
CA PRO A 77 -16.20 -18.07 14.93
C PRO A 77 -15.58 -18.90 13.81
N ALA A 78 -14.42 -19.50 14.09
CA ALA A 78 -13.76 -20.43 13.18
C ALA A 78 -13.30 -21.67 13.93
N THR A 79 -13.20 -22.78 13.21
CA THR A 79 -12.72 -24.06 13.75
C THR A 79 -11.53 -24.55 12.96
N ARG A 80 -10.54 -25.12 13.64
CA ARG A 80 -9.38 -25.71 12.98
C ARG A 80 -9.76 -27.05 12.36
N VAL A 81 -9.40 -27.23 11.09
CA VAL A 81 -9.61 -28.49 10.37
C VAL A 81 -8.30 -28.89 9.70
N ALA A 82 -7.89 -30.14 9.88
CA ALA A 82 -6.71 -30.66 9.21
C ALA A 82 -7.01 -30.92 7.74
N HIS A 83 -6.19 -30.38 6.84
CA HIS A 83 -6.28 -30.60 5.40
C HIS A 83 -5.02 -31.31 4.86
N PRO A 84 -5.12 -31.97 3.69
CA PRO A 84 -3.94 -32.48 2.99
C PRO A 84 -2.97 -31.36 2.61
N ALA A 85 -1.66 -31.62 2.72
CA ALA A 85 -0.61 -30.66 2.40
C ALA A 85 -0.67 -30.15 0.94
N ALA A 86 -1.16 -30.98 0.01
CA ALA A 86 -1.32 -30.64 -1.40
C ALA A 86 -2.28 -29.46 -1.66
N VAL A 87 -3.09 -29.07 -0.67
CA VAL A 87 -3.98 -27.90 -0.75
C VAL A 87 -3.21 -26.59 -0.58
N VAL A 88 -2.00 -26.62 -0.02
CA VAL A 88 -1.16 -25.43 0.21
C VAL A 88 -0.15 -25.28 -0.92
N LEU A 89 -0.32 -24.23 -1.73
CA LEU A 89 0.58 -23.90 -2.84
C LEU A 89 1.93 -23.38 -2.32
N THR A 90 3.01 -23.66 -3.04
CA THR A 90 4.39 -23.33 -2.60
C THR A 90 4.59 -21.85 -2.26
N HIS A 91 3.97 -20.94 -3.00
CA HIS A 91 4.09 -19.49 -2.78
C HIS A 91 3.33 -19.01 -1.52
N LEU A 92 2.46 -19.82 -0.94
CA LEU A 92 1.74 -19.52 0.31
C LEU A 92 2.51 -19.97 1.55
N ILE A 93 3.58 -20.76 1.37
CA ILE A 93 4.36 -21.32 2.47
C ILE A 93 5.34 -20.24 2.96
N PRO A 94 5.25 -19.83 4.24
CA PRO A 94 6.19 -18.88 4.81
C PRO A 94 7.63 -19.37 4.74
N THR A 95 8.54 -18.45 4.44
CA THR A 95 9.99 -18.69 4.51
C THR A 95 10.52 -18.60 5.94
N GLY A 96 9.85 -17.84 6.81
CA GLY A 96 10.32 -17.45 8.13
C GLY A 96 10.58 -15.93 8.16
N PRO A 97 11.67 -15.47 7.50
CA PRO A 97 11.98 -14.07 7.24
C PRO A 97 10.79 -13.19 6.87
N ASP A 98 9.95 -13.64 5.95
CA ASP A 98 8.78 -12.91 5.44
C ASP A 98 7.69 -12.67 6.51
N CYS A 99 7.72 -13.41 7.63
CA CYS A 99 6.80 -13.26 8.75
C CYS A 99 7.41 -12.57 9.99
N ALA A 100 8.73 -12.38 9.99
CA ALA A 100 9.50 -11.78 11.08
C ALA A 100 9.42 -10.25 11.22
N PRO A 101 9.33 -9.43 10.16
CA PRO A 101 9.42 -7.98 10.29
C PRO A 101 8.18 -7.39 10.97
N ASP A 102 8.43 -6.31 11.71
CA ASP A 102 7.42 -5.36 12.16
C ASP A 102 6.53 -4.95 10.97
N ALA A 103 5.21 -5.00 11.17
CA ALA A 103 4.23 -4.46 10.23
C ALA A 103 4.46 -2.98 9.94
N GLY A 104 5.05 -2.26 10.90
CA GLY A 104 5.06 -0.82 10.90
C GLY A 104 3.65 -0.28 11.13
N SER A 105 3.54 1.03 11.05
CA SER A 105 2.25 1.71 11.07
C SER A 105 1.71 1.84 9.64
N VAL A 106 0.41 1.61 9.47
CA VAL A 106 -0.33 1.91 8.22
C VAL A 106 -0.86 3.35 8.20
N GLN A 107 -0.58 4.14 9.23
CA GLN A 107 -1.05 5.52 9.34
C GLN A 107 -0.43 6.42 8.25
N GLY A 108 -1.27 7.24 7.65
CA GLY A 108 -0.82 8.43 6.93
C GLY A 108 -0.40 9.54 7.92
N PHE A 109 0.14 10.63 7.39
CA PHE A 109 0.46 11.85 8.15
C PHE A 109 -0.74 12.79 8.24
N ILE A 110 -1.89 12.19 8.55
CA ILE A 110 -3.18 12.86 8.70
C ILE A 110 -3.71 12.36 10.03
N GLY A 111 -3.36 13.04 11.12
CA GLY A 111 -3.56 12.53 12.49
C GLY A 111 -2.49 13.06 13.44
N PRO A 112 -1.89 12.23 14.33
CA PRO A 112 -0.84 12.70 15.23
C PRO A 112 0.41 13.10 14.43
N ASP A 113 0.88 14.32 14.68
CA ASP A 113 2.11 14.87 14.11
C ASP A 113 3.28 13.88 14.24
N VAL A 114 4.24 13.99 13.32
CA VAL A 114 5.55 13.36 13.52
C VAL A 114 6.21 13.89 14.80
N PRO A 115 6.81 13.01 15.65
CA PRO A 115 7.46 13.44 16.89
C PRO A 115 8.39 14.62 16.65
N LYS A 116 8.28 15.63 17.51
CA LYS A 116 9.02 16.89 17.38
C LYS A 116 10.53 16.64 17.27
N GLU A 117 11.04 15.68 18.02
CA GLU A 117 12.45 15.29 18.04
C GLU A 117 12.90 14.81 16.66
N LEU A 118 12.08 14.01 15.98
CA LEU A 118 12.35 13.55 14.61
C LEU A 118 12.32 14.74 13.64
N THR A 119 11.30 15.59 13.72
CA THR A 119 11.20 16.80 12.88
C THR A 119 12.43 17.70 13.06
N GLU A 120 12.92 17.90 14.28
CA GLU A 120 14.12 18.70 14.53
C GLU A 120 15.40 18.05 13.97
N ARG A 121 15.56 16.72 14.05
CA ARG A 121 16.67 16.02 13.40
C ARG A 121 16.67 16.25 11.88
N ILE A 122 15.50 16.16 11.25
CA ILE A 122 15.35 16.43 9.82
C ILE A 122 15.64 17.90 9.49
N ARG A 123 15.17 18.85 10.32
CA ARG A 123 15.50 20.29 10.15
C ARG A 123 17.00 20.54 10.15
N VAL A 124 17.75 19.87 11.03
CA VAL A 124 19.22 20.01 11.10
C VAL A 124 19.87 19.49 9.81
N LEU A 125 19.47 18.30 9.33
CA LEU A 125 19.95 17.74 8.06
C LEU A 125 19.63 18.68 6.89
N LEU A 126 18.38 19.17 6.83
CA LEU A 126 17.91 20.02 5.75
C LEU A 126 18.66 21.35 5.67
N ARG A 127 18.89 22.03 6.80
CA ARG A 127 19.68 23.29 6.83
C ARG A 127 21.11 23.10 6.32
N ALA A 128 21.73 21.95 6.61
CA ALA A 128 23.07 21.65 6.12
C ALA A 128 23.06 21.27 4.62
N ALA A 129 22.03 20.57 4.17
CA ALA A 129 21.85 20.11 2.79
C ALA A 129 21.45 21.24 1.84
N GLY A 130 20.60 22.19 2.26
CA GLY A 130 20.10 23.29 1.43
C GLY A 130 21.14 24.35 1.07
N ARG A 131 22.27 24.41 1.80
CA ARG A 131 23.37 25.36 1.53
C ARG A 131 24.36 24.88 0.47
N ARG A 132 24.09 23.75 -0.18
CA ARG A 132 25.01 23.14 -1.16
C ARG A 132 24.86 23.80 -2.53
N PRO A 133 25.96 23.98 -3.29
CA PRO A 133 25.89 24.62 -4.59
C PRO A 133 25.17 23.73 -5.61
N ILE A 134 24.21 24.31 -6.32
CA ILE A 134 23.40 23.62 -7.35
C ILE A 134 24.29 23.03 -8.45
N GLY A 135 25.42 23.67 -8.79
CA GLY A 135 26.36 23.14 -9.77
C GLY A 135 26.99 21.80 -9.37
N GLU A 136 27.23 21.57 -8.07
CA GLU A 136 27.75 20.29 -7.56
C GLU A 136 26.62 19.27 -7.34
N TYR A 137 25.40 19.76 -7.06
CA TYR A 137 24.22 18.95 -6.78
C TYR A 137 23.02 19.38 -7.62
N PRO A 138 23.04 19.23 -8.95
CA PRO A 138 21.89 19.59 -9.77
C PRO A 138 20.73 18.64 -9.51
N LEU A 139 19.52 19.17 -9.61
CA LEU A 139 18.26 18.44 -9.43
C LEU A 139 17.97 17.59 -10.68
N THR A 140 18.08 16.26 -10.56
CA THR A 140 17.89 15.31 -11.67
C THR A 140 16.64 14.43 -11.52
N ALA A 141 15.98 14.49 -10.36
CA ALA A 141 14.70 13.86 -10.07
C ALA A 141 13.87 14.83 -9.22
N PHE A 142 12.56 14.61 -9.08
CA PHE A 142 11.64 15.44 -8.28
C PHE A 142 11.43 16.87 -8.81
N THR A 143 11.64 17.09 -10.12
CA THR A 143 11.53 18.41 -10.77
C THR A 143 10.11 19.00 -10.75
N GLU A 144 9.11 18.14 -10.58
CA GLU A 144 7.70 18.49 -10.43
C GLU A 144 7.33 18.95 -9.00
N ILE A 145 8.20 18.68 -8.03
CA ILE A 145 7.99 19.01 -6.61
C ILE A 145 8.75 20.28 -6.22
N PHE A 146 10.01 20.39 -6.62
CA PHE A 146 10.93 21.43 -6.15
C PHE A 146 11.11 22.57 -7.16
N ALA A 147 11.47 23.75 -6.65
CA ALA A 147 11.92 24.85 -7.50
C ALA A 147 13.24 24.49 -8.21
N ALA A 148 13.51 25.09 -9.36
CA ALA A 148 14.66 24.76 -10.20
C ALA A 148 16.02 25.09 -9.56
N ASP A 149 16.04 25.92 -8.53
CA ASP A 149 17.23 26.33 -7.77
C ASP A 149 17.48 25.45 -6.52
N VAL A 150 16.70 24.38 -6.33
CA VAL A 150 16.89 23.46 -5.20
C VAL A 150 17.99 22.44 -5.50
N PRO A 151 18.99 22.25 -4.62
CA PRO A 151 20.00 21.23 -4.82
C PRO A 151 19.44 19.82 -4.58
N SER A 152 19.96 18.82 -5.30
CA SER A 152 19.54 17.41 -5.15
C SER A 152 19.77 16.83 -3.76
N THR A 153 20.57 17.48 -2.90
CA THR A 153 20.69 17.12 -1.48
C THR A 153 19.38 17.32 -0.72
N VAL A 154 18.61 18.37 -1.02
CA VAL A 154 17.27 18.56 -0.44
C VAL A 154 16.31 17.48 -0.95
N ALA A 155 16.37 17.20 -2.26
CA ALA A 155 15.57 16.16 -2.88
C ALA A 155 15.87 14.76 -2.34
N ALA A 156 17.13 14.46 -1.99
CA ALA A 156 17.51 13.19 -1.37
C ALA A 156 16.87 12.99 0.00
N ILE A 157 16.80 14.04 0.85
CA ILE A 157 16.12 13.97 2.15
C ILE A 157 14.62 13.75 1.95
N TRP A 158 13.99 14.56 1.10
CA TRP A 158 12.56 14.44 0.79
C TRP A 158 12.20 13.08 0.22
N GLY A 159 12.90 12.65 -0.82
CA GLY A 159 12.70 11.36 -1.47
C GLY A 159 12.86 10.21 -0.47
N THR A 160 13.83 10.30 0.44
CA THR A 160 14.02 9.28 1.49
C THR A 160 12.83 9.22 2.44
N ILE A 161 12.34 10.38 2.93
CA ILE A 161 11.17 10.45 3.82
C ILE A 161 9.94 9.86 3.12
N MET A 162 9.68 10.30 1.89
CA MET A 162 8.49 9.91 1.14
C MET A 162 8.53 8.42 0.74
N TRP A 163 9.70 7.93 0.33
CA TRP A 163 9.88 6.51 0.04
C TRP A 163 9.72 5.67 1.30
N CYS A 164 10.27 6.13 2.44
CA CYS A 164 10.16 5.39 3.70
C CYS A 164 8.77 5.40 4.32
N ALA A 165 7.93 6.38 4.00
CA ALA A 165 6.56 6.43 4.48
C ALA A 165 5.72 5.27 3.93
N TYR A 166 4.91 4.64 4.78
CA TYR A 166 3.89 3.69 4.31
C TYR A 166 2.92 4.35 3.33
N ALA A 167 2.40 5.52 3.71
CA ALA A 167 1.51 6.35 2.90
C ALA A 167 1.89 7.84 3.04
N PRO A 168 2.48 8.48 2.01
CA PRO A 168 2.76 9.92 1.97
C PRO A 168 1.49 10.78 1.77
N ALA A 169 0.47 10.51 2.57
CA ALA A 169 -0.72 11.34 2.67
C ALA A 169 -0.52 12.31 3.83
N PHE A 170 -0.63 13.62 3.59
CA PHE A 170 -0.33 14.66 4.59
C PHE A 170 -1.48 15.61 4.77
N ASP A 171 -1.69 16.08 6.00
CA ASP A 171 -2.44 17.31 6.21
C ASP A 171 -1.57 18.55 5.92
N GLY A 172 -2.20 19.69 5.69
CA GLY A 172 -1.46 20.94 5.39
C GLY A 172 -0.57 21.46 6.53
N ASN A 173 -0.73 20.95 7.76
CA ASN A 173 -0.04 21.40 8.96
C ASN A 173 1.02 20.43 9.49
N GLU A 174 1.21 19.28 8.84
CA GLU A 174 2.17 18.29 9.25
C GLU A 174 3.56 18.94 9.29
N ARG A 175 4.07 19.05 10.52
CA ARG A 175 5.28 19.80 10.84
C ARG A 175 6.49 19.30 10.08
N LEU A 176 6.55 17.99 9.79
CA LEU A 176 7.64 17.41 9.01
C LEU A 176 7.67 17.93 7.57
N ILE A 177 6.53 18.22 6.96
CA ILE A 177 6.47 18.68 5.56
C ILE A 177 6.63 20.17 5.44
N THR A 178 6.10 20.94 6.40
CA THR A 178 6.23 22.40 6.41
C THR A 178 7.70 22.86 6.42
N VAL A 179 8.64 22.07 6.94
CA VAL A 179 10.09 22.42 6.93
C VAL A 179 10.67 22.52 5.53
N PHE A 180 10.03 21.91 4.53
CA PHE A 180 10.45 21.97 3.13
C PHE A 180 9.86 23.16 2.38
N GLY A 181 8.98 23.95 3.00
CA GLY A 181 8.18 24.98 2.34
C GLY A 181 8.97 25.97 1.48
N GLU A 182 10.20 26.32 1.89
CA GLU A 182 11.07 27.24 1.15
C GLU A 182 11.65 26.65 -0.15
N TYR A 183 11.64 25.32 -0.30
CA TYR A 183 12.21 24.61 -1.45
C TYR A 183 11.15 24.22 -2.48
N LEU A 184 9.88 24.13 -2.09
CA LEU A 184 8.83 23.63 -2.98
C LEU A 184 8.58 24.57 -4.16
N GLY A 185 8.48 24.02 -5.37
CA GLY A 185 8.20 24.78 -6.59
C GLY A 185 6.79 25.36 -6.63
N ARG A 186 5.91 24.88 -5.75
CA ARG A 186 4.59 25.44 -5.48
C ARG A 186 4.37 25.44 -3.97
N PRO A 187 3.77 26.50 -3.40
CA PRO A 187 3.46 26.52 -1.97
C PRO A 187 2.57 25.33 -1.62
N LEU A 188 2.69 24.87 -0.37
CA LEU A 188 1.73 23.92 0.18
C LEU A 188 0.35 24.62 0.17
N PRO A 189 -0.70 24.01 -0.39
CA PRO A 189 -2.06 24.51 -0.20
C PRO A 189 -2.34 24.59 1.31
N GLY A 190 -3.01 25.66 1.75
CA GLY A 190 -3.22 25.95 3.17
C GLY A 190 -4.12 24.94 3.90
N ASP A 191 -4.54 25.32 5.11
CA ASP A 191 -5.21 24.48 6.14
C ASP A 191 -6.41 23.64 5.70
N GLU A 192 -7.01 23.95 4.55
CA GLU A 192 -8.29 23.41 4.12
C GLU A 192 -8.20 22.01 3.45
N TRP A 193 -7.00 21.47 3.15
CA TRP A 193 -6.91 20.27 2.29
C TRP A 193 -5.81 19.27 2.67
N VAL A 194 -6.17 17.98 2.72
CA VAL A 194 -5.22 16.85 2.73
C VAL A 194 -4.54 16.76 1.35
N ARG A 195 -3.21 16.77 1.32
CA ARG A 195 -2.44 16.53 0.10
C ARG A 195 -2.05 15.07 -0.03
N TRP A 196 -2.40 14.54 -1.20
CA TRP A 196 -1.89 13.28 -1.71
C TRP A 196 -0.59 13.60 -2.43
N ILE A 197 0.54 13.41 -1.76
CA ILE A 197 1.87 13.62 -2.37
C ILE A 197 2.24 12.32 -3.07
N PRO A 198 2.60 12.32 -4.37
CA PRO A 198 3.05 11.10 -5.04
C PRO A 198 4.16 10.41 -4.23
N SER A 199 4.03 9.10 -4.02
CA SER A 199 5.10 8.32 -3.40
C SER A 199 6.18 8.08 -4.45
N PRO A 200 7.39 8.63 -4.27
CA PRO A 200 8.47 8.38 -5.22
C PRO A 200 8.84 6.90 -5.21
N GLY A 201 9.30 6.43 -6.37
CA GLY A 201 9.87 5.10 -6.50
C GLY A 201 11.30 5.06 -5.97
N LEU A 202 11.84 3.86 -5.80
CA LEU A 202 13.26 3.72 -5.48
C LEU A 202 14.15 4.22 -6.64
N THR A 203 13.62 4.20 -7.87
CA THR A 203 14.28 4.74 -9.07
C THR A 203 14.64 6.21 -8.90
N ASP A 204 13.76 7.05 -8.33
CA ASP A 204 14.03 8.49 -8.19
C ASP A 204 15.26 8.76 -7.30
N LEU A 205 15.41 7.98 -6.22
CA LEU A 205 16.60 8.02 -5.36
C LEU A 205 17.85 7.49 -6.08
N ALA A 206 17.69 6.40 -6.83
CA ALA A 206 18.78 5.84 -7.64
C ALA A 206 19.26 6.82 -8.72
N THR A 207 18.36 7.58 -9.36
CA THR A 207 18.68 8.62 -10.34
C THR A 207 19.57 9.72 -9.75
N LEU A 208 19.29 10.18 -8.52
CA LEU A 208 20.13 11.19 -7.86
C LEU A 208 21.59 10.71 -7.71
N PHE A 209 21.78 9.43 -7.36
CA PHE A 209 23.10 8.82 -7.24
C PHE A 209 23.76 8.55 -8.60
N ALA A 210 23.06 7.87 -9.49
CA ALA A 210 23.60 7.35 -10.74
C ALA A 210 24.04 8.47 -11.70
N GLU A 211 23.29 9.57 -11.74
CA GLU A 211 23.65 10.77 -12.50
C GLU A 211 24.98 11.39 -12.03
N ARG A 212 25.26 11.38 -10.72
CA ARG A 212 26.55 11.87 -10.20
C ARG A 212 27.70 10.94 -10.57
N VAL A 213 27.50 9.63 -10.50
CA VAL A 213 28.53 8.66 -10.92
C VAL A 213 28.83 8.78 -12.42
N ARG A 214 27.80 8.84 -13.28
CA ARG A 214 27.98 9.03 -14.74
C ARG A 214 28.66 10.35 -15.09
N GLY A 215 28.42 11.40 -14.29
CA GLY A 215 29.12 12.68 -14.41
C GLY A 215 30.57 12.67 -13.90
N GLY A 216 31.08 11.55 -13.36
CA GLY A 216 32.41 11.46 -12.75
C GLY A 216 32.49 12.03 -11.33
N GLU A 217 31.38 12.54 -10.78
CA GLU A 217 31.27 13.22 -9.50
C GLU A 217 31.03 12.23 -8.34
N HIS A 218 31.90 11.22 -8.22
CA HIS A 218 31.75 10.11 -7.26
C HIS A 218 31.62 10.61 -5.80
N ARG A 219 32.34 11.67 -5.43
CA ARG A 219 32.25 12.24 -4.08
C ARG A 219 30.87 12.85 -3.81
N ALA A 220 30.27 13.50 -4.80
CA ALA A 220 28.91 14.03 -4.69
C ALA A 220 27.88 12.90 -4.64
N ALA A 221 28.08 11.83 -5.43
CA ALA A 221 27.25 10.63 -5.39
C ALA A 221 27.22 9.99 -3.99
N LEU A 222 28.39 9.76 -3.38
CA LEU A 222 28.48 9.19 -2.03
C LEU A 222 27.92 10.12 -0.95
N ARG A 223 28.01 11.43 -1.15
CA ARG A 223 27.37 12.42 -0.26
C ARG A 223 25.84 12.33 -0.30
N LEU A 224 25.25 12.09 -1.47
CA LEU A 224 23.80 11.86 -1.60
C LEU A 224 23.40 10.56 -0.90
N VAL A 225 24.18 9.48 -1.08
CA VAL A 225 23.93 8.20 -0.39
C VAL A 225 24.07 8.35 1.12
N ALA A 226 25.09 9.05 1.61
CA ALA A 226 25.25 9.34 3.03
C ALA A 226 24.04 10.10 3.58
N LEU A 227 23.52 11.06 2.82
CA LEU A 227 22.34 11.83 3.23
C LEU A 227 21.06 10.98 3.25
N MET A 228 20.90 10.05 2.31
CA MET A 228 19.82 9.06 2.34
C MET A 228 19.94 8.17 3.60
N ALA A 229 21.14 7.69 3.92
CA ALA A 229 21.39 6.88 5.12
C ALA A 229 21.14 7.66 6.42
N ASP A 230 21.66 8.88 6.55
CA ASP A 230 21.44 9.75 7.71
C ASP A 230 19.95 10.05 7.91
N THR A 231 19.23 10.29 6.81
CA THR A 231 17.78 10.51 6.84
C THR A 231 17.04 9.25 7.28
N ALA A 232 17.38 8.08 6.73
CA ALA A 232 16.77 6.81 7.12
C ALA A 232 17.04 6.46 8.59
N HIS A 233 18.25 6.70 9.10
CA HIS A 233 18.55 6.57 10.53
C HIS A 233 17.69 7.50 11.39
N ALA A 234 17.49 8.75 10.98
CA ALA A 234 16.63 9.68 11.72
C ALA A 234 15.16 9.22 11.77
N LEU A 235 14.70 8.48 10.76
CA LEU A 235 13.35 7.95 10.64
C LEU A 235 13.14 6.60 11.37
N ALA A 236 14.22 5.87 11.68
CA ALA A 236 14.15 4.51 12.22
C ALA A 236 13.42 4.40 13.57
N ASP A 237 13.36 5.48 14.35
CA ASP A 237 12.68 5.49 15.64
C ASP A 237 11.15 5.47 15.51
N ASP A 238 10.58 5.95 14.40
CA ASP A 238 9.14 6.09 14.20
C ASP A 238 8.56 4.93 13.39
N ALA A 239 7.47 4.32 13.90
CA ALA A 239 6.87 3.12 13.34
C ALA A 239 6.31 3.31 11.91
N ARG A 240 6.00 4.55 11.49
CA ARG A 240 5.51 4.85 10.13
C ARG A 240 6.60 4.68 9.06
N PHE A 241 7.86 4.80 9.45
CA PHE A 241 8.99 4.78 8.53
C PHE A 241 9.92 3.60 8.76
N ARG A 242 10.02 3.11 10.00
CA ARG A 242 11.02 2.13 10.45
C ARG A 242 11.22 0.94 9.51
N PRO A 243 10.18 0.24 9.02
CA PRO A 243 10.42 -0.93 8.17
C PRO A 243 11.12 -0.57 6.86
N ARG A 244 10.68 0.49 6.17
CA ARG A 244 11.31 0.94 4.92
C ARG A 244 12.66 1.60 5.20
N ALA A 245 12.81 2.38 6.27
CA ALA A 245 14.09 2.94 6.66
C ALA A 245 15.16 1.85 6.86
N ALA A 246 14.83 0.78 7.57
CA ALA A 246 15.72 -0.37 7.75
C ALA A 246 16.06 -1.06 6.43
N ALA A 247 15.07 -1.24 5.54
CA ALA A 247 15.29 -1.77 4.21
C ALA A 247 16.23 -0.87 3.39
N LEU A 248 16.03 0.45 3.40
CA LEU A 248 16.87 1.41 2.67
C LEU A 248 18.31 1.37 3.16
N LEU A 249 18.52 1.39 4.48
CA LEU A 249 19.86 1.30 5.08
C LEU A 249 20.58 0.03 4.63
N ALA A 250 19.90 -1.12 4.62
CA ALA A 250 20.48 -2.37 4.13
C ALA A 250 20.87 -2.31 2.64
N MET A 251 20.14 -1.53 1.82
CA MET A 251 20.43 -1.34 0.41
C MET A 251 21.58 -0.36 0.14
N VAL A 252 21.67 0.75 0.90
CA VAL A 252 22.53 1.90 0.56
C VAL A 252 23.79 2.05 1.42
N GLU A 253 23.79 1.61 2.68
CA GLU A 253 25.00 1.67 3.52
C GLU A 253 26.21 0.89 2.96
N PRO A 254 26.05 -0.24 2.26
CA PRO A 254 27.18 -0.94 1.65
C PRO A 254 28.03 -0.05 0.73
N LEU A 255 27.43 0.91 0.02
CA LEU A 255 28.16 1.86 -0.83
C LEU A 255 29.07 2.79 -0.02
N LEU A 256 28.72 3.10 1.23
CA LEU A 256 29.55 3.94 2.10
C LEU A 256 30.82 3.20 2.55
N ARG A 257 30.81 1.87 2.55
CA ARG A 257 31.95 1.01 2.89
C ARG A 257 32.74 0.59 1.65
N GLN A 258 32.07 0.46 0.50
CA GLN A 258 32.63 0.11 -0.80
C GLN A 258 32.16 1.13 -1.84
N PRO A 259 32.86 2.27 -1.98
CA PRO A 259 32.45 3.39 -2.82
C PRO A 259 32.17 3.09 -4.29
N ASP A 260 32.82 2.06 -4.84
CA ASP A 260 32.77 1.63 -6.24
C ASP A 260 31.75 0.51 -6.50
N LEU A 261 31.02 0.08 -5.47
CA LEU A 261 30.14 -1.10 -5.51
C LEU A 261 29.11 -1.05 -6.65
N ASP A 262 28.54 0.13 -6.91
CA ASP A 262 27.46 0.33 -7.88
C ASP A 262 27.90 1.10 -9.14
N ASP A 263 29.20 1.36 -9.34
CA ASP A 263 29.67 2.15 -10.49
C ASP A 263 29.28 1.50 -11.82
N ARG A 264 29.40 0.16 -11.91
CA ARG A 264 28.96 -0.59 -13.10
C ARG A 264 27.46 -0.47 -13.31
N ALA A 265 26.67 -0.58 -12.24
CA ALA A 265 25.22 -0.44 -12.34
C ALA A 265 24.85 0.98 -12.79
N ALA A 266 25.50 2.02 -12.28
CA ALA A 266 25.27 3.41 -12.65
C ALA A 266 25.55 3.68 -14.13
N VAL A 267 26.58 3.04 -14.72
CA VAL A 267 26.86 3.09 -16.17
C VAL A 267 25.72 2.49 -16.99
N HIS A 268 25.07 1.44 -16.48
CA HIS A 268 23.95 0.78 -17.15
C HIS A 268 22.60 1.49 -16.97
N GLY A 269 22.54 2.53 -16.12
CA GLY A 269 21.36 3.37 -15.93
C GLY A 269 20.71 3.23 -14.54
N ASP A 270 19.74 4.09 -14.28
CA ASP A 270 19.13 4.24 -12.95
C ASP A 270 18.41 2.98 -12.49
N GLU A 271 17.78 2.31 -13.46
CA GLU A 271 17.09 1.05 -13.23
C GLU A 271 18.06 -0.07 -12.84
N ALA A 272 19.27 -0.11 -13.39
CA ALA A 272 20.29 -1.08 -12.99
C ALA A 272 20.78 -0.83 -11.56
N VAL A 273 20.93 0.44 -11.16
CA VAL A 273 21.23 0.82 -9.76
C VAL A 273 20.10 0.39 -8.83
N ARG A 274 18.85 0.68 -9.18
CA ARG A 274 17.68 0.25 -8.41
C ARG A 274 17.64 -1.26 -8.21
N HIS A 275 17.92 -2.04 -9.27
CA HIS A 275 18.03 -3.50 -9.18
C HIS A 275 19.17 -3.94 -8.26
N ALA A 276 20.35 -3.32 -8.35
CA ALA A 276 21.48 -3.62 -7.47
C ALA A 276 21.15 -3.34 -5.99
N TRP A 277 20.44 -2.23 -5.73
CA TRP A 277 19.97 -1.86 -4.40
C TRP A 277 18.99 -2.91 -3.87
N LEU A 278 17.94 -3.24 -4.62
CA LEU A 278 16.97 -4.27 -4.23
C LEU A 278 17.58 -5.66 -4.06
N ALA A 279 18.60 -6.01 -4.84
CA ALA A 279 19.31 -7.28 -4.70
C ALA A 279 20.05 -7.42 -3.36
N ARG A 280 20.44 -6.30 -2.74
CA ARG A 280 21.04 -6.27 -1.40
C ARG A 280 20.03 -6.27 -0.26
N CYS A 281 18.77 -5.96 -0.53
CA CYS A 281 17.73 -5.92 0.49
C CYS A 281 17.50 -7.31 1.12
N PRO A 282 17.65 -7.47 2.45
CA PRO A 282 17.37 -8.73 3.13
C PRO A 282 15.93 -9.19 2.90
N ARG A 283 15.72 -10.51 2.87
CA ARG A 283 14.39 -11.13 2.68
C ARG A 283 13.39 -10.76 3.77
N ASP A 284 13.87 -10.42 4.97
CA ASP A 284 13.04 -9.90 6.05
C ASP A 284 12.26 -8.65 5.63
N PHE A 285 12.70 -7.91 4.60
CA PHE A 285 12.02 -6.71 4.10
C PHE A 285 11.26 -6.92 2.79
N ASP A 286 11.07 -8.17 2.32
CA ASP A 286 10.45 -8.44 1.03
C ASP A 286 9.05 -7.80 0.92
N ARG A 287 8.23 -7.87 1.99
CA ARG A 287 6.91 -7.21 2.04
C ARG A 287 7.01 -5.69 1.86
N VAL A 288 8.03 -5.09 2.46
CA VAL A 288 8.23 -3.65 2.55
C VAL A 288 8.61 -3.04 1.20
N VAL A 289 9.32 -3.83 0.37
CA VAL A 289 9.73 -3.44 -1.00
C VAL A 289 8.83 -4.03 -2.10
N LEU A 290 7.65 -4.58 -1.76
CA LEU A 290 6.73 -5.17 -2.75
C LEU A 290 6.35 -4.18 -3.86
N ALA A 291 6.11 -2.91 -3.52
CA ALA A 291 5.80 -1.87 -4.50
C ALA A 291 6.89 -1.68 -5.57
N GLU A 292 8.13 -2.05 -5.25
CA GLU A 292 9.28 -1.97 -6.16
C GLU A 292 9.48 -3.25 -6.98
N ARG A 293 8.93 -4.39 -6.55
CA ARG A 293 9.13 -5.70 -7.21
C ARG A 293 7.90 -6.22 -7.94
N SER A 294 6.72 -6.02 -7.36
CA SER A 294 5.45 -6.55 -7.84
C SER A 294 4.33 -5.57 -7.48
N PRO A 295 4.03 -4.59 -8.36
CA PRO A 295 2.96 -3.61 -8.13
C PRO A 295 1.60 -4.25 -7.84
N GLY A 296 1.31 -5.39 -8.48
CA GLY A 296 0.07 -6.14 -8.27
C GLY A 296 -0.05 -6.76 -6.88
N GLU A 297 1.03 -7.37 -6.37
CA GLU A 297 1.05 -7.86 -4.99
C GLU A 297 1.02 -6.69 -3.99
N ALA A 298 1.72 -5.59 -4.28
CA ALA A 298 1.65 -4.38 -3.46
C ALA A 298 0.21 -3.85 -3.33
N PHE A 299 -0.56 -3.86 -4.42
CA PHE A 299 -1.98 -3.49 -4.41
C PHE A 299 -2.80 -4.44 -3.52
N ARG A 300 -2.65 -5.75 -3.68
CA ARG A 300 -3.33 -6.76 -2.84
C ARG A 300 -3.06 -6.54 -1.35
N HIS A 301 -1.80 -6.28 -1.01
CA HIS A 301 -1.38 -6.03 0.37
C HIS A 301 -1.94 -4.72 0.93
N ALA A 302 -1.96 -3.65 0.14
CA ALA A 302 -2.56 -2.39 0.56
C ALA A 302 -4.08 -2.51 0.76
N VAL A 303 -4.78 -3.28 -0.09
CA VAL A 303 -6.21 -3.59 0.09
C VAL A 303 -6.44 -4.44 1.35
N TYR A 304 -5.57 -5.41 1.64
CA TYR A 304 -5.61 -6.15 2.90
C TYR A 304 -5.53 -5.18 4.09
N ASP A 305 -4.57 -4.26 4.07
CA ASP A 305 -4.38 -3.27 5.14
C ASP A 305 -5.56 -2.31 5.25
N LEU A 306 -6.22 -1.94 4.14
CA LEU A 306 -7.43 -1.12 4.13
C LEU A 306 -8.58 -1.84 4.85
N VAL A 307 -8.86 -3.09 4.48
CA VAL A 307 -9.92 -3.87 5.14
C VAL A 307 -9.59 -4.08 6.61
N GLY A 308 -8.32 -4.35 6.94
CA GLY A 308 -7.85 -4.48 8.32
C GLY A 308 -8.04 -3.19 9.14
N SER A 309 -7.74 -2.03 8.55
CA SER A 309 -7.94 -0.72 9.19
C SER A 309 -9.41 -0.39 9.41
N LEU A 310 -10.30 -0.96 8.60
CA LEU A 310 -11.75 -0.83 8.70
C LEU A 310 -12.40 -1.85 9.67
N ALA A 311 -11.62 -2.67 10.38
CA ALA A 311 -12.14 -3.73 11.25
C ALA A 311 -13.04 -3.24 12.41
N PHE A 312 -12.97 -1.95 12.76
CA PHE A 312 -13.89 -1.33 13.73
C PHE A 312 -15.32 -1.17 13.18
N ALA A 313 -15.48 -1.15 11.85
CA ALA A 313 -16.77 -0.98 11.20
C ALA A 313 -17.55 -2.30 11.17
N THR A 314 -18.89 -2.23 11.20
CA THR A 314 -19.75 -3.43 11.11
C THR A 314 -19.67 -4.14 9.76
N GLU A 315 -19.37 -3.41 8.69
CA GLU A 315 -19.32 -3.94 7.32
C GLU A 315 -18.02 -3.53 6.58
N PRO A 316 -16.83 -3.94 7.04
CA PRO A 316 -15.54 -3.46 6.51
C PRO A 316 -15.38 -3.67 5.00
N LEU A 317 -15.89 -4.79 4.48
CA LEU A 317 -15.82 -5.14 3.06
C LEU A 317 -16.70 -4.25 2.19
N VAL A 318 -17.86 -3.81 2.69
CA VAL A 318 -18.75 -2.88 1.97
C VAL A 318 -18.06 -1.53 1.84
N TRP A 319 -17.43 -1.05 2.91
CA TRP A 319 -16.66 0.20 2.92
C TRP A 319 -15.46 0.16 1.98
N ALA A 320 -14.64 -0.89 2.08
CA ALA A 320 -13.52 -1.08 1.17
C ALA A 320 -13.98 -1.19 -0.29
N GLY A 321 -15.07 -1.92 -0.55
CA GLY A 321 -15.65 -2.04 -1.88
C GLY A 321 -16.16 -0.70 -2.44
N ALA A 322 -16.80 0.13 -1.61
CA ALA A 322 -17.22 1.49 -1.98
C ALA A 322 -16.04 2.38 -2.37
N PHE A 323 -14.97 2.39 -1.57
CA PHE A 323 -13.75 3.13 -1.88
C PHE A 323 -13.12 2.65 -3.20
N LEU A 324 -12.96 1.34 -3.36
CA LEU A 324 -12.34 0.74 -4.56
C LEU A 324 -13.14 1.03 -5.83
N ALA A 325 -14.48 1.03 -5.74
CA ALA A 325 -15.35 1.32 -6.88
C ALA A 325 -15.23 2.77 -7.41
N GLU A 326 -14.67 3.69 -6.62
CA GLU A 326 -14.43 5.08 -7.03
C GLU A 326 -13.07 5.27 -7.71
N LEU A 327 -12.16 4.30 -7.61
CA LEU A 327 -10.88 4.39 -8.29
C LEU A 327 -11.07 4.18 -9.80
N PRO A 328 -10.35 4.93 -10.64
CA PRO A 328 -10.45 4.78 -12.08
C PRO A 328 -9.92 3.40 -12.53
N ASP A 329 -10.79 2.61 -13.17
CA ASP A 329 -10.45 1.30 -13.74
C ASP A 329 -10.93 1.22 -15.20
N PRO A 330 -10.27 1.95 -16.12
CA PRO A 330 -10.72 2.07 -17.52
C PRO A 330 -10.73 0.72 -18.26
N GLU A 331 -9.95 -0.25 -17.80
CA GLU A 331 -9.82 -1.57 -18.42
C GLU A 331 -10.57 -2.68 -17.65
N GLY A 332 -11.28 -2.34 -16.56
CA GLY A 332 -12.04 -3.32 -15.77
C GLY A 332 -11.17 -4.42 -15.15
N ARG A 333 -9.90 -4.12 -14.83
CA ARG A 333 -8.91 -5.12 -14.38
C ARG A 333 -8.93 -5.35 -12.88
N MET A 334 -9.58 -4.48 -12.09
CA MET A 334 -9.45 -4.48 -10.63
C MET A 334 -9.90 -5.80 -10.00
N GLU A 335 -11.01 -6.37 -10.49
CA GLU A 335 -11.57 -7.59 -9.91
C GLU A 335 -10.60 -8.78 -9.94
N ALA A 336 -9.69 -8.85 -10.92
CA ALA A 336 -8.69 -9.92 -11.01
C ALA A 336 -7.68 -9.90 -9.85
N TRP A 337 -7.58 -8.78 -9.14
CA TRP A 337 -6.68 -8.60 -8.01
C TRP A 337 -7.36 -8.83 -6.65
N LEU A 338 -8.69 -8.90 -6.60
CA LEU A 338 -9.46 -8.95 -5.35
C LEU A 338 -9.90 -10.38 -4.98
N ASP A 339 -10.02 -10.65 -3.68
CA ASP A 339 -10.70 -11.86 -3.22
C ASP A 339 -12.20 -11.83 -3.57
N HIS A 340 -12.83 -13.01 -3.57
CA HIS A 340 -14.23 -13.15 -4.01
C HIS A 340 -15.20 -12.26 -3.22
N ARG A 341 -14.93 -11.98 -1.94
CA ARG A 341 -15.82 -11.18 -1.09
C ARG A 341 -15.75 -9.70 -1.47
N LEU A 342 -14.55 -9.18 -1.71
CA LEU A 342 -14.36 -7.81 -2.20
C LEU A 342 -14.87 -7.63 -3.63
N ARG A 343 -14.70 -8.62 -4.52
CA ARG A 343 -15.32 -8.60 -5.87
C ARG A 343 -16.84 -8.41 -5.77
N SER A 344 -17.51 -9.17 -4.90
CA SER A 344 -18.94 -9.02 -4.65
C SER A 344 -19.30 -7.64 -4.09
N ALA A 345 -18.48 -7.10 -3.16
CA ALA A 345 -18.72 -5.78 -2.57
C ALA A 345 -18.60 -4.65 -3.60
N VAL A 346 -17.57 -4.67 -4.46
CA VAL A 346 -17.36 -3.69 -5.54
C VAL A 346 -18.50 -3.75 -6.56
N ARG A 347 -18.89 -4.95 -7.02
CA ARG A 347 -20.03 -5.11 -7.95
C ARG A 347 -21.34 -4.59 -7.39
N GLY A 348 -21.54 -4.72 -6.08
CA GLY A 348 -22.71 -4.20 -5.37
C GLY A 348 -22.83 -2.67 -5.43
N GLN A 349 -21.73 -1.94 -5.67
CA GLN A 349 -21.75 -0.48 -5.80
C GLN A 349 -22.14 -0.01 -7.21
N GLY A 350 -21.83 -0.80 -8.23
CA GLY A 350 -22.04 -0.45 -9.64
C GLY A 350 -23.47 -0.64 -10.17
N GLN A 351 -24.43 -1.07 -9.34
CA GLN A 351 -25.83 -1.24 -9.74
C GLN A 351 -26.66 0.02 -9.44
N PRO A 352 -27.04 0.83 -10.45
CA PRO A 352 -27.96 1.95 -10.24
C PRO A 352 -29.35 1.39 -9.87
N GLY A 353 -29.73 1.49 -8.59
CA GLY A 353 -31.07 1.16 -8.11
C GLY A 353 -31.16 0.20 -6.92
N ALA A 354 -30.05 -0.35 -6.42
CA ALA A 354 -30.08 -1.17 -5.21
C ALA A 354 -29.81 -0.30 -3.96
N ALA A 355 -30.87 0.30 -3.41
CA ALA A 355 -30.80 0.91 -2.08
C ALA A 355 -30.31 -0.14 -1.05
N PRO A 356 -29.28 0.12 -0.24
CA PRO A 356 -28.94 -0.76 0.87
C PRO A 356 -29.95 -0.52 1.99
N PHE A 357 -30.54 -1.59 2.53
CA PHE A 357 -31.46 -1.64 3.68
C PHE A 357 -32.96 -1.34 3.42
N GLN A 358 -33.69 -2.36 2.93
CA GLN A 358 -35.03 -2.70 3.44
C GLN A 358 -35.12 -4.22 3.68
N ARG A 359 -34.48 -4.69 4.75
CA ARG A 359 -34.82 -5.98 5.38
C ARG A 359 -34.66 -5.86 6.89
N GLU A 360 -35.50 -5.01 7.47
CA GLU A 360 -35.94 -5.19 8.86
C GLU A 360 -37.47 -5.18 8.86
N ALA A 361 -38.05 -6.09 9.66
CA ALA A 361 -39.46 -6.41 9.82
C ALA A 361 -40.09 -7.36 8.79
N ALA A 362 -39.70 -8.64 8.86
CA ALA A 362 -40.63 -9.73 8.62
C ALA A 362 -41.43 -9.98 9.92
N THR A 363 -42.53 -9.25 10.10
CA THR A 363 -43.64 -9.71 10.93
C THR A 363 -44.74 -10.22 9.99
N ASP A 364 -44.89 -11.54 10.01
CA ASP A 364 -46.15 -12.29 9.95
C ASP A 364 -47.18 -11.91 8.86
N ASN A 365 -47.24 -12.72 7.79
CA ASN A 365 -48.47 -13.42 7.48
C ASN A 365 -48.27 -14.55 6.46
N ARG A 366 -48.81 -15.72 6.80
CA ARG A 366 -48.99 -16.88 5.93
C ARG A 366 -49.94 -16.54 4.77
N VAL A 367 -49.78 -17.19 3.61
CA VAL A 367 -50.75 -18.16 3.04
C VAL A 367 -50.23 -18.72 1.69
N ALA A 368 -50.14 -20.05 1.64
CA ALA A 368 -50.28 -21.02 0.55
C ALA A 368 -49.91 -20.68 -0.92
N GLY A 369 -49.12 -21.60 -1.51
CA GLY A 369 -49.08 -21.82 -2.96
C GLY A 369 -48.06 -22.88 -3.36
N ARG A 370 -48.53 -24.06 -3.79
CA ARG A 370 -47.78 -25.21 -4.31
C ARG A 370 -47.27 -25.00 -5.74
N GLY A 371 -46.25 -25.80 -6.10
CA GLY A 371 -45.87 -26.18 -7.47
C GLY A 371 -44.64 -25.41 -7.96
N GLU A 372 -43.61 -25.98 -8.60
CA GLU A 372 -43.44 -27.27 -9.24
C GLU A 372 -41.92 -27.46 -9.51
N ALA A 373 -41.51 -28.72 -9.67
CA ALA A 373 -40.14 -29.10 -9.95
C ALA A 373 -39.76 -28.82 -11.42
N ALA A 374 -38.50 -28.42 -11.66
CA ALA A 374 -37.86 -28.56 -12.96
C ALA A 374 -36.41 -29.01 -12.79
N THR A 375 -36.21 -30.29 -13.07
CA THR A 375 -34.92 -30.98 -13.14
C THR A 375 -34.40 -30.82 -14.56
N THR A 376 -33.19 -30.27 -14.76
CA THR A 376 -32.41 -30.56 -15.97
C THR A 376 -30.92 -30.62 -15.63
N ARG A 377 -30.39 -31.85 -15.57
CA ARG A 377 -28.98 -32.17 -15.79
C ARG A 377 -28.71 -32.14 -17.29
N VAL A 378 -27.59 -31.58 -17.75
CA VAL A 378 -26.68 -32.24 -18.72
C VAL A 378 -25.23 -31.72 -18.50
N ALA A 379 -24.31 -32.69 -18.45
CA ALA A 379 -22.86 -32.73 -18.72
C ALA A 379 -22.19 -31.46 -19.30
N GLY A 380 -20.95 -31.09 -18.95
CA GLY A 380 -19.76 -31.91 -18.72
C GLY A 380 -18.80 -31.77 -19.92
N ARG A 381 -17.90 -30.79 -19.90
CA ARG A 381 -16.61 -30.84 -20.62
C ARG A 381 -15.61 -29.88 -19.97
N ALA A 382 -14.59 -30.46 -19.36
CA ALA A 382 -13.41 -29.74 -18.88
C ALA A 382 -12.58 -29.25 -20.08
N SER A 383 -12.31 -27.95 -20.15
CA SER A 383 -11.21 -27.39 -20.95
C SER A 383 -10.16 -26.90 -19.96
N THR A 384 -9.05 -27.61 -19.89
CA THR A 384 -7.83 -27.16 -19.22
C THR A 384 -7.11 -26.23 -20.18
N ASP A 385 -7.36 -24.92 -20.08
CA ASP A 385 -6.54 -23.91 -20.75
C ASP A 385 -5.69 -23.21 -19.68
N SER A 386 -4.41 -23.58 -19.70
CA SER A 386 -3.33 -22.95 -18.96
C SER A 386 -3.08 -21.56 -19.52
N TRP A 387 -3.37 -20.52 -18.74
CA TRP A 387 -2.99 -19.15 -19.10
C TRP A 387 -1.54 -18.90 -18.68
N GLU A 388 -0.64 -18.92 -19.65
CA GLU A 388 0.72 -18.40 -19.55
C GLU A 388 0.69 -16.86 -19.42
N LEU A 389 1.61 -16.32 -18.61
CA LEU A 389 1.82 -14.89 -18.43
C LEU A 389 2.29 -14.25 -19.76
N PRO A 390 1.73 -13.12 -20.21
CA PRO A 390 2.26 -12.42 -21.37
C PRO A 390 3.60 -11.75 -21.03
N THR A 391 4.70 -12.39 -21.41
CA THR A 391 6.00 -11.74 -21.57
C THR A 391 6.03 -11.02 -22.92
N GLY A 392 5.60 -9.77 -22.94
CA GLY A 392 5.68 -8.91 -24.12
C GLY A 392 7.00 -8.14 -24.16
N GLU A 393 7.84 -8.46 -25.15
CA GLU A 393 9.07 -7.75 -25.49
C GLU A 393 8.77 -6.27 -25.84
N TRP A 394 9.53 -5.35 -25.23
CA TRP A 394 9.52 -3.93 -25.56
C TRP A 394 10.36 -3.68 -26.82
N ALA A 395 9.75 -3.12 -27.87
CA ALA A 395 10.46 -2.48 -28.97
C ALA A 395 10.10 -0.98 -28.98
N PRO A 396 11.08 -0.06 -29.04
CA PRO A 396 10.81 1.37 -29.10
C PRO A 396 10.60 1.80 -30.55
N ASP A 397 9.42 2.30 -30.89
CA ASP A 397 9.24 3.05 -32.14
C ASP A 397 9.51 4.54 -31.89
N ALA A 398 10.53 5.00 -32.59
CA ALA A 398 10.91 6.39 -32.74
C ALA A 398 10.25 6.95 -34.00
N SER A 399 9.28 7.86 -33.86
CA SER A 399 9.00 8.97 -34.80
C SER A 399 7.67 9.63 -34.46
N ASP A 400 7.70 10.88 -34.01
CA ASP A 400 7.18 12.03 -34.77
C ASP A 400 6.87 13.22 -33.86
N TRP A 401 7.86 14.12 -33.80
CA TRP A 401 7.67 15.52 -33.46
C TRP A 401 7.28 16.27 -34.74
N SER A 402 6.04 16.78 -34.82
CA SER A 402 5.73 18.09 -35.41
C SER A 402 4.25 18.42 -35.26
N GLY A 403 3.95 19.68 -34.95
CA GLY A 403 2.61 20.25 -35.17
C GLY A 403 1.96 20.93 -33.97
N SER A 404 2.54 22.04 -33.51
CA SER A 404 1.88 23.03 -32.66
C SER A 404 0.60 23.55 -33.34
N THR A 405 -0.57 23.30 -32.74
CA THR A 405 -1.73 24.19 -32.88
C THR A 405 -2.43 24.32 -31.53
N SER A 406 -2.53 25.56 -31.07
CA SER A 406 -3.13 26.02 -29.82
C SER A 406 -4.61 25.63 -29.72
N ARG A 407 -4.95 24.78 -28.73
CA ARG A 407 -6.33 24.51 -28.30
C ARG A 407 -6.71 25.37 -27.09
N PRO A 408 -7.96 25.85 -26.99
CA PRO A 408 -8.42 26.64 -25.86
C PRO A 408 -8.46 25.81 -24.57
N ARG A 409 -8.14 26.48 -23.46
CA ARG A 409 -8.09 25.96 -22.09
C ARG A 409 -9.46 25.40 -21.67
N PRO A 410 -9.59 24.15 -21.20
CA PRO A 410 -10.84 23.67 -20.63
C PRO A 410 -11.08 24.37 -19.27
N GLU A 411 -12.32 24.77 -19.03
CA GLU A 411 -12.79 25.26 -17.73
C GLU A 411 -12.59 24.19 -16.64
N PRO A 412 -12.31 24.57 -15.38
CA PRO A 412 -12.17 23.61 -14.29
C PRO A 412 -13.48 22.85 -14.06
N PRO A 413 -13.45 21.53 -13.82
CA PRO A 413 -14.66 20.76 -13.58
C PRO A 413 -15.34 21.20 -12.27
N ILE A 414 -16.68 21.27 -12.32
CA ILE A 414 -17.57 21.46 -11.18
C ILE A 414 -17.33 20.32 -10.18
N PRO A 415 -17.21 20.60 -8.86
CA PRO A 415 -16.98 19.55 -7.88
C PRO A 415 -18.16 18.56 -7.85
N THR A 416 -17.89 17.31 -8.20
CA THR A 416 -18.80 16.18 -8.05
C THR A 416 -19.00 15.88 -6.57
N LEU A 417 -20.26 15.77 -6.14
CA LEU A 417 -20.63 15.32 -4.80
C LEU A 417 -20.12 13.88 -4.56
N PRO A 418 -19.71 13.54 -3.33
CA PRO A 418 -19.30 12.17 -3.00
C PRO A 418 -20.46 11.19 -3.21
N SER A 419 -20.15 9.94 -3.57
CA SER A 419 -21.14 8.88 -3.69
C SER A 419 -21.94 8.73 -2.38
N PRO A 420 -23.24 8.38 -2.42
CA PRO A 420 -24.02 8.08 -1.21
C PRO A 420 -23.37 7.01 -0.31
N ALA A 421 -22.56 6.11 -0.87
CA ALA A 421 -21.80 5.14 -0.10
C ALA A 421 -20.66 5.80 0.70
N VAL A 422 -19.93 6.74 0.10
CA VAL A 422 -18.92 7.55 0.79
C VAL A 422 -19.56 8.51 1.82
N GLN A 423 -20.76 9.00 1.56
CA GLN A 423 -21.52 9.77 2.55
C GLN A 423 -21.90 8.93 3.79
N LYS A 424 -22.17 7.63 3.63
CA LYS A 424 -22.38 6.75 4.80
C LYS A 424 -21.07 6.43 5.54
N LEU A 425 -19.91 6.50 4.86
CA LEU A 425 -18.58 6.30 5.48
C LEU A 425 -18.29 7.48 6.42
N ILE A 426 -18.72 8.67 6.00
CA ILE A 426 -18.75 9.88 6.82
C ILE A 426 -19.61 9.66 8.07
N ASP A 427 -20.80 9.06 7.97
CA ASP A 427 -21.73 8.92 9.11
C ASP A 427 -21.32 7.90 10.20
N ARG A 428 -20.25 7.12 10.00
CA ARG A 428 -19.70 6.21 11.02
C ARG A 428 -18.30 6.64 11.43
N GLU A 429 -18.23 7.35 12.56
CA GLU A 429 -16.98 7.93 13.04
C GLU A 429 -15.96 6.84 13.42
N PRO A 430 -14.70 7.00 13.00
CA PRO A 430 -13.62 6.20 13.56
C PRO A 430 -13.56 6.42 15.09
N PRO A 431 -13.24 5.38 15.87
CA PRO A 431 -13.26 5.47 17.33
C PRO A 431 -12.26 6.49 17.90
N ASP A 432 -11.21 6.81 17.13
CA ASP A 432 -10.16 7.76 17.50
C ASP A 432 -9.39 8.25 16.27
N ARG A 433 -8.61 9.32 16.45
CA ARG A 433 -7.77 9.95 15.40
C ARG A 433 -6.72 9.01 14.80
N SER A 434 -6.19 8.07 15.58
CA SER A 434 -5.20 7.10 15.11
C SER A 434 -5.83 6.07 14.18
N THR A 435 -7.05 5.62 14.48
CA THR A 435 -7.84 4.74 13.62
C THR A 435 -8.23 5.44 12.32
N ALA A 436 -8.62 6.72 12.40
CA ALA A 436 -8.88 7.56 11.23
C ALA A 436 -7.65 7.68 10.31
N ALA A 437 -6.48 7.95 10.91
CA ALA A 437 -5.20 8.05 10.20
C ALA A 437 -4.79 6.72 9.52
N ALA A 438 -5.08 5.59 10.17
CA ALA A 438 -4.82 4.25 9.63
C ALA A 438 -5.69 3.93 8.42
N VAL A 439 -7.00 4.21 8.48
CA VAL A 439 -7.92 4.03 7.35
C VAL A 439 -7.48 4.88 6.16
N LEU A 440 -7.18 6.16 6.39
CA LEU A 440 -6.70 7.05 5.34
C LEU A 440 -5.38 6.61 4.74
N GLY A 441 -4.41 6.24 5.58
CA GLY A 441 -3.11 5.77 5.11
C GLY A 441 -3.22 4.50 4.27
N ALA A 442 -4.04 3.53 4.70
CA ALA A 442 -4.27 2.31 3.95
C ALA A 442 -5.07 2.55 2.65
N ALA A 443 -6.08 3.42 2.67
CA ALA A 443 -6.80 3.85 1.47
C ALA A 443 -5.85 4.53 0.48
N TYR A 444 -4.98 5.40 0.97
CA TYR A 444 -3.93 6.05 0.16
C TYR A 444 -3.00 5.02 -0.48
N ALA A 445 -2.46 4.11 0.33
CA ALA A 445 -1.56 3.07 -0.16
C ALA A 445 -2.24 2.20 -1.24
N ALA A 446 -3.52 1.87 -1.06
CA ALA A 446 -4.29 1.09 -2.03
C ALA A 446 -4.49 1.84 -3.35
N ALA A 447 -4.90 3.11 -3.31
CA ALA A 447 -5.04 3.92 -4.50
C ALA A 447 -3.70 4.10 -5.23
N HIS A 448 -2.62 4.43 -4.51
CA HIS A 448 -1.31 4.63 -5.12
C HIS A 448 -0.75 3.34 -5.72
N ALA A 449 -0.95 2.20 -5.05
CA ALA A 449 -0.57 0.90 -5.61
C ALA A 449 -1.39 0.57 -6.88
N TRP A 450 -2.68 0.92 -6.91
CA TRP A 450 -3.52 0.79 -8.10
C TRP A 450 -3.03 1.67 -9.26
N ALA A 451 -2.69 2.93 -8.97
CA ALA A 451 -2.13 3.87 -9.94
C ALA A 451 -0.80 3.37 -10.51
N ARG A 452 0.12 2.89 -9.66
CA ARG A 452 1.39 2.29 -10.11
C ARG A 452 1.17 1.05 -10.96
N LEU A 453 0.18 0.23 -10.64
CA LEU A 453 -0.14 -0.99 -11.38
C LEU A 453 -0.76 -0.70 -12.77
N THR A 454 -1.58 0.33 -12.87
CA THR A 454 -2.37 0.62 -14.09
C THR A 454 -1.82 1.76 -14.93
N GLY A 455 -0.94 2.60 -14.37
CA GLY A 455 -0.47 3.84 -14.98
C GLY A 455 -1.50 4.98 -14.93
N VAL A 456 -2.64 4.80 -14.25
CA VAL A 456 -3.68 5.83 -14.17
C VAL A 456 -3.27 6.94 -13.20
N GLU A 457 -3.40 8.19 -13.62
CA GLU A 457 -3.21 9.33 -12.73
C GLU A 457 -4.38 9.49 -11.76
N LEU A 458 -4.06 9.54 -10.46
CA LEU A 458 -5.02 9.86 -9.40
C LEU A 458 -5.22 11.37 -9.30
N SER A 459 -5.86 11.97 -10.30
CA SER A 459 -6.18 13.40 -10.24
C SER A 459 -7.35 13.66 -9.25
N GLN A 460 -7.03 14.09 -8.03
CA GLN A 460 -7.98 14.69 -7.05
C GLN A 460 -9.36 14.00 -6.92
N HIS A 461 -9.41 12.66 -6.88
CA HIS A 461 -10.68 11.93 -6.87
C HIS A 461 -11.43 12.05 -5.52
N PRO A 462 -12.78 12.04 -5.54
CA PRO A 462 -13.63 12.41 -4.40
C PRO A 462 -13.69 11.41 -3.23
N GLY A 463 -13.29 10.15 -3.39
CA GLY A 463 -13.27 9.18 -2.28
C GLY A 463 -12.31 9.52 -1.15
N PRO A 464 -11.04 9.83 -1.48
CA PRO A 464 -10.10 10.53 -0.61
C PRO A 464 -10.61 11.82 0.05
N LYS A 465 -11.35 12.62 -0.71
CA LYS A 465 -11.76 13.98 -0.34
C LYS A 465 -12.76 13.98 0.80
N ALA A 466 -13.76 13.11 0.75
CA ALA A 466 -14.78 12.98 1.79
C ALA A 466 -14.24 12.48 3.14
N VAL A 467 -13.34 11.50 3.12
CA VAL A 467 -12.70 10.99 4.35
C VAL A 467 -11.71 12.02 4.90
N ALA A 468 -11.00 12.74 4.03
CA ALA A 468 -10.15 13.87 4.41
C ALA A 468 -10.93 15.07 4.98
N GLU A 469 -12.08 15.44 4.39
CA GLU A 469 -12.96 16.52 4.85
C GLU A 469 -13.50 16.24 6.26
N ARG A 470 -13.87 14.99 6.56
CA ARG A 470 -14.28 14.58 7.91
C ARG A 470 -13.14 14.71 8.92
N ILE A 471 -11.94 14.25 8.59
CA ILE A 471 -10.80 14.30 9.51
C ILE A 471 -10.30 15.74 9.71
N ALA A 472 -10.40 16.60 8.68
CA ALA A 472 -10.18 18.03 8.83
C ALA A 472 -11.19 18.65 9.82
N HIS A 473 -12.47 18.27 9.74
CA HIS A 473 -13.50 18.72 10.67
C HIS A 473 -13.28 18.21 12.10
N GLU A 474 -12.83 16.96 12.28
CA GLU A 474 -12.53 16.35 13.59
C GLU A 474 -11.18 16.81 14.20
N ARG A 475 -10.31 17.46 13.41
CA ARG A 475 -9.08 18.10 13.89
C ARG A 475 -9.37 19.42 14.62
N ASP A 476 -10.40 20.14 14.19
CA ASP A 476 -10.75 21.49 14.64
C ASP A 476 -11.52 21.56 15.97
N ASP A 477 -11.84 20.42 16.61
CA ASP A 477 -12.36 20.38 17.99
C ASP A 477 -11.51 19.46 18.91
N PRO A 478 -11.23 19.84 20.18
CA PRO A 478 -11.66 21.03 20.90
C PRO A 478 -10.53 22.05 21.12
N HIS A 479 -10.88 23.33 21.06
CA HIS A 479 -10.27 24.32 21.94
C HIS A 479 -10.43 23.87 23.40
N VAL A 480 -9.43 23.20 23.95
CA VAL A 480 -9.19 23.19 25.39
C VAL A 480 -8.67 24.57 25.73
N ASN A 481 -9.57 25.47 26.14
CA ASN A 481 -9.19 26.70 26.83
C ASN A 481 -8.38 26.32 28.07
N HIS A 482 -7.09 26.66 28.08
CA HIS A 482 -6.27 26.75 29.28
C HIS A 482 -6.06 28.22 29.63
#